data_AF-A0A7V4Y6S0-F1
#
_entry.id   AF-A0A7V4Y6S0-F1
#
_cell.length_a   1.000
_cell.length_b   1.000
_cell.length_c   1.000
_cell.angle_alpha   90.00
_cell.angle_beta   90.00
_cell.angle_gamma   90.00
#
_symmetry.space_group_name_H-M   'P 1'
#
loop_
_entity.id
_entity.type
_entity.pdbx_description
1 polymer ?
#
loop_
_entity_poly.entity_id
_entity_poly.type
_entity_poly.pdbx_seq_one_letter_code
_entity_poly.pdbx_strand_id
1 'polypeptide(L)'
;MSERINWPGFNPLLSAVKPISLATGKPEELNFFFPCLGSSTGSVATKNLLFYQTIARSKIIREVDSRPEIEGKYICLIRKKEMTMRKIGRGSLLGLALLSFILIINLSGQKKVIEAIWAPEPVNIDGNNNDWTEVALNTEKNLAIDYAFRHDGRNLYILFIFNDPKFLSTINDTGLTIYFSPATKKSKDFGLRFTRKNVTGEELIALMEKQKTELTEEQKAKLRENPKARYLFYEAIVVGKKGEIYPPHDQEGVAPPAFRVGRSGKSIIYEFRVPLAPQSTYVAGIGFQPGQDLRVGFEWGGMTQEMRKAMMARMAEQGTQARATETSLERTISGEEDEGGLAMGGGGGVPLRSTPKKYSFWVDLKISQNQQ
;
A
#
# COMPACT_ATOMS: atom_id res chain seq x y z
N MET A 1 29.22 -0.37 15.21
CA MET A 1 28.51 -1.60 15.60
C MET A 1 27.17 -1.20 16.17
N SER A 2 26.05 -1.53 15.53
CA SER A 2 24.73 -1.40 16.17
C SER A 2 24.36 -2.78 16.69
N GLU A 3 24.35 -2.97 18.00
CA GLU A 3 23.85 -4.21 18.59
C GLU A 3 22.34 -4.27 18.36
N ARG A 4 21.88 -5.30 17.65
CA ARG A 4 20.46 -5.66 17.63
C ARG A 4 20.18 -6.36 18.95
N ILE A 5 19.80 -5.61 19.97
CA ILE A 5 19.29 -6.23 21.18
C ILE A 5 17.85 -6.68 20.89
N ASN A 6 17.69 -7.99 20.65
CA ASN A 6 16.41 -8.61 20.47
C ASN A 6 15.83 -8.91 21.86
N TRP A 7 15.12 -7.94 22.45
CA TRP A 7 14.59 -8.08 23.80
C TRP A 7 13.34 -8.98 23.82
N PRO A 8 13.33 -10.09 24.57
CA PRO A 8 12.11 -10.85 24.82
C PRO A 8 11.19 -9.99 25.70
N GLY A 9 10.14 -9.43 25.09
CA GLY A 9 9.27 -8.42 25.71
C GLY A 9 8.99 -7.22 24.79
N PHE A 10 9.78 -7.06 23.73
CA PHE A 10 9.56 -6.05 22.67
C PHE A 10 8.57 -6.54 21.59
N ASN A 11 7.62 -7.36 22.02
CA ASN A 11 6.51 -7.87 21.24
C ASN A 11 5.24 -7.27 21.89
N PRO A 12 4.49 -6.36 21.24
CA PRO A 12 3.30 -5.81 21.86
C PRO A 12 2.27 -6.94 21.97
N LEU A 13 2.15 -7.50 23.17
CA LEU A 13 1.06 -8.35 23.64
C LEU A 13 0.82 -9.66 22.86
N LEU A 14 1.57 -10.71 23.23
CA LEU A 14 0.99 -12.03 23.46
C LEU A 14 0.89 -12.21 24.97
N SER A 15 -0.25 -11.85 25.55
CA SER A 15 -0.57 -12.26 26.91
C SER A 15 -0.76 -13.77 26.93
N ALA A 16 0.00 -14.44 27.79
CA ALA A 16 -0.21 -15.84 28.12
C ALA A 16 -1.62 -16.00 28.72
N VAL A 17 -2.53 -16.63 27.97
CA VAL A 17 -3.76 -17.18 28.54
C VAL A 17 -3.32 -18.35 29.42
N LYS A 18 -3.48 -18.20 30.74
CA LYS A 18 -3.31 -19.32 31.68
C LYS A 18 -4.26 -20.45 31.27
N PRO A 19 -3.79 -21.71 31.20
CA PRO A 19 -4.69 -22.83 31.03
C PRO A 19 -5.57 -22.95 32.27
N ILE A 20 -6.89 -22.86 32.08
CA ILE A 20 -7.87 -23.27 33.08
C ILE A 20 -7.76 -24.78 33.21
N SER A 21 -7.31 -25.24 34.38
CA SER A 21 -7.38 -26.64 34.77
C SER A 21 -8.86 -27.01 34.94
N LEU A 22 -9.43 -27.68 33.93
CA LEU A 22 -10.73 -28.34 34.03
C LEU A 22 -10.58 -29.59 34.89
N ALA A 23 -11.04 -29.47 36.14
CA ALA A 23 -11.31 -30.62 37.00
C ALA A 23 -12.44 -31.45 36.40
N THR A 24 -12.22 -32.75 36.35
CA THR A 24 -13.16 -33.80 35.95
C THR A 24 -14.39 -33.80 36.85
N GLY A 25 -15.57 -33.51 36.29
CA GLY A 25 -16.88 -33.65 36.93
C GLY A 25 -17.85 -34.35 35.98
N LYS A 26 -18.62 -35.30 36.52
CA LYS A 26 -19.53 -36.26 35.86
C LYS A 26 -20.63 -35.61 35.00
N PRO A 27 -21.22 -36.37 34.04
CA PRO A 27 -22.32 -35.88 33.22
C PRO A 27 -23.64 -35.95 33.99
N GLU A 28 -24.35 -34.83 34.10
CA GLU A 28 -25.78 -34.81 34.41
C GLU A 28 -26.58 -34.61 33.14
N GLU A 29 -27.59 -35.46 33.00
CA GLU A 29 -28.60 -35.47 31.95
C GLU A 29 -29.43 -34.18 31.97
N LEU A 30 -29.67 -33.58 30.81
CA LEU A 30 -30.76 -32.62 30.67
C LEU A 30 -31.50 -32.83 29.35
N ASN A 31 -32.79 -33.08 29.52
CA ASN A 31 -33.78 -33.43 28.52
C ASN A 31 -34.15 -32.27 27.59
N PHE A 32 -34.44 -32.67 26.35
CA PHE A 32 -35.28 -32.08 25.32
C PHE A 32 -36.14 -30.85 25.68
N PHE A 33 -36.08 -29.82 24.82
CA PHE A 33 -37.27 -29.10 24.37
C PHE A 33 -37.06 -28.53 22.95
N PHE A 34 -37.76 -29.10 21.96
CA PHE A 34 -37.97 -28.51 20.63
C PHE A 34 -39.20 -27.59 20.68
N PRO A 35 -39.24 -26.56 19.82
CA PRO A 35 -40.46 -26.39 19.05
C PRO A 35 -40.20 -26.27 17.55
N CYS A 36 -41.03 -27.00 16.82
CA CYS A 36 -41.20 -26.94 15.38
C CYS A 36 -42.09 -25.75 14.95
N LEU A 37 -42.03 -25.52 13.63
CA LEU A 37 -43.03 -24.92 12.72
C LEU A 37 -42.87 -23.44 12.38
N GLY A 38 -42.63 -23.23 11.08
CA GLY A 38 -42.68 -21.95 10.38
C GLY A 38 -42.42 -22.13 8.89
N SER A 39 -43.22 -22.97 8.23
CA SER A 39 -43.25 -23.13 6.78
C SER A 39 -43.76 -21.87 6.10
N SER A 40 -43.08 -21.36 5.08
CA SER A 40 -43.78 -20.69 3.97
C SER A 40 -43.08 -20.94 2.63
N THR A 41 -43.96 -21.15 1.67
CA THR A 41 -43.79 -21.66 0.31
C THR A 41 -43.56 -20.53 -0.70
N GLY A 42 -42.82 -20.80 -1.78
CA GLY A 42 -42.79 -19.99 -3.00
C GLY A 42 -41.45 -20.15 -3.75
N SER A 43 -41.24 -21.13 -4.61
CA SER A 43 -41.75 -21.30 -5.99
C SER A 43 -41.03 -20.46 -7.06
N VAL A 44 -40.71 -21.16 -8.16
CA VAL A 44 -40.30 -20.70 -9.51
C VAL A 44 -38.84 -20.22 -9.64
N ALA A 45 -37.89 -21.08 -10.03
CA ALA A 45 -37.66 -21.62 -11.37
C ALA A 45 -37.46 -20.55 -12.47
N THR A 46 -36.23 -20.06 -12.64
CA THR A 46 -35.68 -19.65 -13.95
C THR A 46 -34.20 -19.35 -13.81
N LYS A 47 -33.35 -20.22 -14.36
CA LYS A 47 -32.06 -19.90 -15.02
C LYS A 47 -31.33 -21.20 -15.37
N ASN A 48 -31.91 -21.91 -16.33
CA ASN A 48 -31.21 -22.81 -17.23
C ASN A 48 -31.26 -22.17 -18.61
N LEU A 49 -30.13 -21.64 -19.10
CA LEU A 49 -29.72 -21.65 -20.52
C LEU A 49 -28.49 -20.75 -20.66
N LEU A 50 -27.29 -21.35 -20.59
CA LEU A 50 -26.08 -20.84 -21.26
C LEU A 50 -24.84 -21.77 -21.10
N PHE A 51 -24.98 -22.96 -20.50
CA PHE A 51 -23.82 -23.82 -20.22
C PHE A 51 -23.68 -25.10 -21.06
N TYR A 52 -24.49 -25.30 -22.11
CA TYR A 52 -24.45 -26.52 -22.93
C TYR A 52 -24.04 -26.34 -24.40
N GLN A 53 -23.46 -25.19 -24.80
CA GLN A 53 -23.01 -24.99 -26.19
C GLN A 53 -21.49 -25.01 -26.43
N THR A 54 -20.68 -25.34 -25.41
CA THR A 54 -19.20 -25.30 -25.55
C THR A 54 -18.51 -26.66 -25.45
N ILE A 55 -19.22 -27.77 -25.21
CA ILE A 55 -18.62 -29.12 -25.06
C ILE A 55 -18.98 -30.08 -26.22
N ALA A 56 -19.48 -29.55 -27.34
CA ALA A 56 -19.80 -30.36 -28.54
C ALA A 56 -18.84 -30.15 -29.72
N ARG A 57 -17.71 -29.42 -29.53
CA ARG A 57 -16.75 -29.13 -30.63
C ARG A 57 -15.33 -29.63 -30.43
N SER A 58 -15.00 -30.27 -29.30
CA SER A 58 -13.63 -30.77 -29.04
C SER A 58 -13.47 -32.29 -29.08
N LYS A 59 -14.52 -33.04 -29.47
CA LYS A 59 -14.49 -34.52 -29.48
C LYS A 59 -14.77 -35.16 -30.84
N ILE A 60 -14.41 -34.46 -31.92
CA ILE A 60 -14.41 -34.98 -33.30
C ILE A 60 -13.12 -34.52 -34.01
N ILE A 61 -11.97 -34.61 -33.34
CA ILE A 61 -10.65 -34.54 -33.99
C ILE A 61 -9.72 -35.44 -33.19
N ARG A 62 -9.85 -36.73 -33.40
CA ARG A 62 -8.79 -37.75 -33.26
C ARG A 62 -9.41 -39.07 -33.70
N GLU A 63 -8.63 -39.83 -34.45
CA GLU A 63 -8.86 -41.26 -34.73
C GLU A 63 -9.77 -41.61 -35.91
N VAL A 64 -9.37 -41.19 -37.12
CA VAL A 64 -9.54 -42.00 -38.34
C VAL A 64 -8.29 -41.81 -39.18
N ASP A 65 -7.28 -42.65 -38.95
CA ASP A 65 -6.12 -42.79 -39.84
C ASP A 65 -5.86 -44.28 -40.06
N SER A 66 -6.45 -44.82 -41.13
CA SER A 66 -5.98 -46.00 -41.86
C SER A 66 -7.04 -46.45 -42.88
N ARG A 67 -6.91 -46.01 -44.14
CA ARG A 67 -7.14 -46.82 -45.36
C ARG A 67 -6.96 -45.95 -46.62
N PRO A 68 -6.07 -46.33 -47.54
CA PRO A 68 -5.93 -45.69 -48.84
C PRO A 68 -6.81 -46.45 -49.85
N GLU A 69 -7.81 -45.77 -50.40
CA GLU A 69 -8.38 -46.03 -51.73
C GLU A 69 -9.69 -45.23 -51.82
N ILE A 70 -9.70 -44.28 -52.76
CA ILE A 70 -10.80 -43.80 -53.61
C ILE A 70 -10.29 -42.46 -54.15
N GLU A 71 -9.41 -42.57 -55.13
CA GLU A 71 -9.23 -41.51 -56.11
C GLU A 71 -10.51 -41.39 -56.94
N GLY A 72 -10.91 -40.14 -57.20
CA GLY A 72 -11.82 -39.82 -58.31
C GLY A 72 -13.29 -39.73 -57.96
N LYS A 73 -13.72 -38.68 -57.24
CA LYS A 73 -15.08 -38.09 -57.44
C LYS A 73 -15.39 -36.74 -56.76
N TYR A 74 -14.42 -35.85 -56.53
CA TYR A 74 -14.73 -34.50 -55.99
C TYR A 74 -14.16 -33.32 -56.80
N ILE A 75 -13.81 -33.54 -58.07
CA ILE A 75 -13.53 -32.45 -59.03
C ILE A 75 -14.77 -32.25 -59.91
N CYS A 76 -15.92 -31.87 -59.34
CA CYS A 76 -17.04 -31.37 -60.15
C CYS A 76 -18.14 -30.68 -59.34
N LEU A 77 -17.82 -29.74 -58.44
CA LEU A 77 -18.85 -28.84 -57.87
C LEU A 77 -18.30 -27.47 -57.45
N ILE A 78 -17.20 -27.01 -58.06
CA ILE A 78 -16.85 -25.58 -58.11
C ILE A 78 -17.49 -25.00 -59.37
N ARG A 79 -18.82 -25.02 -59.43
CA ARG A 79 -19.57 -24.33 -60.48
C ARG A 79 -20.44 -23.25 -59.83
N LYS A 80 -19.89 -22.03 -59.89
CA LYS A 80 -20.64 -20.80 -60.12
C LYS A 80 -21.62 -20.39 -59.00
N LYS A 81 -21.08 -19.85 -57.92
CA LYS A 81 -21.77 -18.79 -57.16
C LYS A 81 -21.02 -17.48 -57.36
N GLU A 82 -21.30 -16.84 -58.50
CA GLU A 82 -21.07 -15.41 -58.70
C GLU A 82 -21.96 -14.66 -57.69
N MET A 83 -21.41 -14.41 -56.49
CA MET A 83 -22.04 -13.53 -55.53
C MET A 83 -21.98 -12.11 -56.07
N THR A 84 -23.16 -11.64 -56.42
CA THR A 84 -23.49 -10.26 -56.78
C THR A 84 -23.06 -9.36 -55.62
N MET A 85 -21.90 -8.70 -55.74
CA MET A 85 -21.52 -7.59 -54.88
C MET A 85 -22.51 -6.44 -55.12
N ARG A 86 -23.62 -6.45 -54.37
CA ARG A 86 -24.48 -5.28 -54.22
C ARG A 86 -23.61 -4.15 -53.69
N LYS A 87 -23.54 -3.05 -54.46
CA LYS A 87 -22.87 -1.80 -54.09
C LYS A 87 -23.25 -1.44 -52.66
N ILE A 88 -22.33 -1.67 -51.73
CA ILE A 88 -22.43 -1.17 -50.36
C ILE A 88 -22.40 0.35 -50.48
N GLY A 89 -23.55 0.99 -50.27
CA GLY A 89 -23.68 2.44 -50.33
C GLY A 89 -22.70 3.09 -49.35
N ARG A 90 -22.11 4.23 -49.75
CA ARG A 90 -21.12 4.98 -48.95
C ARG A 90 -21.59 5.29 -47.51
N GLY A 91 -22.90 5.29 -47.24
CA GLY A 91 -23.46 5.42 -45.89
C GLY A 91 -23.25 4.22 -44.96
N SER A 92 -23.02 3.01 -45.50
CA SER A 92 -22.85 1.80 -44.69
C SER A 92 -21.45 1.65 -44.08
N LEU A 93 -20.43 2.31 -44.65
CA LEU A 93 -19.07 2.31 -44.11
C LEU A 93 -18.92 3.24 -42.89
N LEU A 94 -19.68 4.34 -42.83
CA LEU A 94 -19.70 5.23 -41.66
C LEU A 94 -20.36 4.58 -40.43
N GLY A 95 -21.42 3.78 -40.65
CA GLY A 95 -22.10 3.06 -39.55
C GLY A 95 -21.20 2.02 -38.87
N LEU A 96 -20.40 1.28 -39.64
CA LEU A 96 -19.43 0.32 -39.11
C LEU A 96 -18.28 1.00 -38.37
N ALA A 97 -17.79 2.14 -38.87
CA ALA A 97 -16.75 2.92 -38.19
C ALA A 97 -17.23 3.45 -36.83
N LEU A 98 -18.47 3.98 -36.76
CA LEU A 98 -19.04 4.48 -35.50
C LEU A 98 -19.29 3.36 -34.48
N LEU A 99 -19.74 2.20 -34.92
CA LEU A 99 -19.94 1.03 -34.06
C LEU A 99 -18.61 0.50 -33.51
N SER A 100 -17.54 0.50 -34.33
CA SER A 100 -16.19 0.12 -33.89
C SER A 100 -15.61 1.11 -32.87
N PHE A 101 -15.91 2.41 -33.00
CA PHE A 101 -15.45 3.43 -32.05
C PHE A 101 -16.14 3.29 -30.68
N ILE A 102 -17.44 2.95 -30.64
CA ILE A 102 -18.17 2.70 -29.39
C ILE A 102 -17.67 1.44 -28.66
N LEU A 103 -17.24 0.42 -29.41
CA LEU A 103 -16.69 -0.80 -28.81
C LEU A 103 -15.32 -0.58 -28.15
N ILE A 104 -14.50 0.31 -28.70
CA ILE A 104 -13.16 0.62 -28.18
C ILE A 104 -13.23 1.42 -26.87
N ILE A 105 -14.26 2.27 -26.68
CA ILE A 105 -14.42 3.10 -25.47
C ILE A 105 -14.73 2.24 -24.21
N ASN A 106 -15.36 1.08 -24.38
CA ASN A 106 -15.66 0.16 -23.26
C ASN A 106 -14.47 -0.73 -22.85
N LEU A 107 -13.35 -0.67 -23.57
CA LEU A 107 -12.09 -1.32 -23.18
C LEU A 107 -11.24 -0.44 -22.26
N SER A 108 -11.84 0.58 -21.64
CA SER A 108 -11.17 1.42 -20.65
C SER A 108 -10.92 0.63 -19.37
N GLY A 109 -9.64 0.30 -19.17
CA GLY A 109 -9.00 -0.43 -18.07
C GLY A 109 -9.87 -0.79 -16.86
N GLN A 110 -10.07 -2.09 -16.66
CA GLN A 110 -10.50 -2.60 -15.35
C GLN A 110 -9.50 -2.12 -14.30
N LYS A 111 -9.99 -1.33 -13.36
CA LYS A 111 -9.21 -0.85 -12.23
C LYS A 111 -8.76 -2.07 -11.43
N LYS A 112 -7.45 -2.28 -11.32
CA LYS A 112 -6.89 -3.42 -10.60
C LYS A 112 -7.18 -3.26 -9.10
N VAL A 113 -8.17 -4.00 -8.61
CA VAL A 113 -8.43 -4.16 -7.17
C VAL A 113 -7.52 -5.28 -6.66
N ILE A 114 -6.80 -4.99 -5.59
CA ILE A 114 -5.89 -5.93 -4.94
C ILE A 114 -6.61 -6.53 -3.75
N GLU A 115 -6.44 -7.83 -3.54
CA GLU A 115 -7.06 -8.53 -2.41
C GLU A 115 -6.05 -8.65 -1.26
N ALA A 116 -6.47 -8.31 -0.04
CA ALA A 116 -5.75 -8.71 1.17
C ALA A 116 -6.14 -10.14 1.50
N ILE A 117 -5.17 -11.05 1.45
CA ILE A 117 -5.41 -12.49 1.63
C ILE A 117 -5.51 -12.83 3.12
N TRP A 118 -6.39 -13.74 3.49
CA TRP A 118 -6.47 -14.28 4.84
C TRP A 118 -5.14 -14.88 5.30
N ALA A 119 -4.71 -14.55 6.52
CA ALA A 119 -3.56 -15.12 7.19
C ALA A 119 -4.06 -16.00 8.35
N PRO A 120 -3.80 -17.32 8.34
CA PRO A 120 -4.26 -18.21 9.40
C PRO A 120 -3.59 -17.92 10.74
N GLU A 121 -2.37 -17.38 10.69
CA GLU A 121 -1.60 -16.94 11.85
C GLU A 121 -1.20 -15.47 11.68
N PRO A 122 -1.06 -14.71 12.79
CA PRO A 122 -0.54 -13.35 12.76
C PRO A 122 0.84 -13.29 12.09
N VAL A 123 1.00 -12.40 11.10
CA VAL A 123 2.30 -12.18 10.43
C VAL A 123 3.31 -11.63 11.43
N ASN A 124 4.51 -12.20 11.46
CA ASN A 124 5.58 -11.71 12.31
C ASN A 124 6.19 -10.44 11.71
N ILE A 125 6.10 -9.32 12.43
CA ILE A 125 6.64 -8.04 11.96
C ILE A 125 8.12 -7.95 12.36
N ASP A 126 9.00 -8.51 11.53
CA ASP A 126 10.45 -8.59 11.80
C ASP A 126 11.34 -7.96 10.70
N GLY A 127 10.72 -7.49 9.61
CA GLY A 127 11.37 -6.92 8.44
C GLY A 127 11.84 -7.97 7.43
N ASN A 128 11.37 -9.21 7.53
CA ASN A 128 11.68 -10.30 6.62
C ASN A 128 10.47 -10.64 5.74
N ASN A 129 10.68 -11.21 4.56
CA ASN A 129 9.59 -11.59 3.67
C ASN A 129 9.25 -13.09 3.71
N ASN A 130 9.81 -13.84 4.66
CA ASN A 130 9.58 -15.29 4.79
C ASN A 130 8.10 -15.64 4.96
N ASP A 131 7.35 -14.85 5.73
CA ASP A 131 5.92 -15.10 5.95
C ASP A 131 5.08 -14.84 4.68
N TRP A 132 5.67 -14.28 3.62
CA TRP A 132 4.95 -13.77 2.43
C TRP A 132 5.17 -14.59 1.17
N THR A 133 5.88 -15.72 1.24
CA THR A 133 6.33 -16.52 0.08
C THR A 133 5.19 -17.02 -0.82
N GLU A 134 3.98 -17.20 -0.27
CA GLU A 134 2.81 -17.69 -1.00
C GLU A 134 1.93 -16.56 -1.58
N VAL A 135 2.27 -15.29 -1.29
CA VAL A 135 1.49 -14.15 -1.76
C VAL A 135 2.07 -13.59 -3.05
N ALA A 136 1.24 -13.50 -4.08
CA ALA A 136 1.60 -12.79 -5.30
C ALA A 136 1.84 -11.31 -5.00
N LEU A 137 3.08 -10.85 -5.20
CA LEU A 137 3.44 -9.45 -5.03
C LEU A 137 2.88 -8.60 -6.18
N ASN A 138 2.45 -7.39 -5.85
CA ASN A 138 2.08 -6.36 -6.82
C ASN A 138 3.24 -5.39 -6.99
N THR A 139 3.47 -4.92 -8.21
CA THR A 139 4.59 -4.00 -8.50
C THR A 139 4.08 -2.64 -8.96
N GLU A 140 4.48 -1.58 -8.26
CA GLU A 140 4.40 -0.20 -8.74
C GLU A 140 5.66 0.11 -9.56
N LYS A 141 5.56 -0.11 -10.87
CA LYS A 141 6.71 -0.09 -11.80
C LYS A 141 7.44 1.26 -11.80
N ASN A 142 6.70 2.37 -11.66
CA ASN A 142 7.31 3.71 -11.71
C ASN A 142 8.21 4.00 -10.52
N LEU A 143 8.02 3.26 -9.43
CA LEU A 143 8.73 3.44 -8.17
C LEU A 143 9.56 2.20 -7.79
N ALA A 144 9.61 1.17 -8.65
CA ALA A 144 10.27 -0.10 -8.38
C ALA A 144 9.95 -0.64 -6.97
N ILE A 145 8.67 -0.63 -6.61
CA ILE A 145 8.18 -1.09 -5.31
C ILE A 145 7.31 -2.31 -5.51
N ASP A 146 7.61 -3.37 -4.76
CA ASP A 146 6.73 -4.52 -4.62
C ASP A 146 5.96 -4.43 -3.32
N TYR A 147 4.69 -4.84 -3.33
CA TYR A 147 3.83 -4.76 -2.17
C TYR A 147 2.75 -5.84 -2.17
N ALA A 148 2.31 -6.21 -0.96
CA ALA A 148 1.28 -7.21 -0.74
C ALA A 148 0.50 -6.92 0.55
N PHE A 149 -0.67 -7.54 0.66
CA PHE A 149 -1.57 -7.36 1.80
C PHE A 149 -2.05 -8.71 2.33
N ARG A 150 -2.10 -8.82 3.65
CA ARG A 150 -2.70 -9.94 4.38
C ARG A 150 -3.57 -9.44 5.52
N HIS A 151 -4.49 -10.26 6.02
CA HIS A 151 -5.21 -9.94 7.26
C HIS A 151 -5.58 -11.19 8.06
N ASP A 152 -5.67 -11.07 9.38
CA ASP A 152 -6.15 -12.13 10.29
C ASP A 152 -7.53 -11.80 10.89
N GLY A 153 -8.23 -10.84 10.28
CA GLY A 153 -9.53 -10.33 10.75
C GLY A 153 -9.45 -9.32 11.90
N ARG A 154 -8.30 -9.22 12.59
CA ARG A 154 -8.04 -8.21 13.63
C ARG A 154 -7.08 -7.13 13.16
N ASN A 155 -6.14 -7.50 12.30
CA ASN A 155 -5.08 -6.67 11.77
C ASN A 155 -4.99 -6.81 10.26
N LEU A 156 -4.69 -5.69 9.59
CA LEU A 156 -4.19 -5.64 8.24
C LEU A 156 -2.66 -5.63 8.29
N TYR A 157 -2.06 -6.55 7.56
CA TYR A 157 -0.62 -6.66 7.35
C TYR A 157 -0.26 -6.13 5.97
N ILE A 158 0.82 -5.36 5.90
CA ILE A 158 1.29 -4.76 4.65
C ILE A 158 2.77 -5.07 4.48
N LEU A 159 3.13 -5.68 3.35
CA LEU A 159 4.50 -5.83 2.90
C LEU A 159 4.79 -4.74 1.87
N PHE A 160 5.92 -4.06 2.02
CA PHE A 160 6.34 -2.98 1.14
C PHE A 160 7.86 -3.03 0.92
N ILE A 161 8.27 -3.34 -0.31
CA ILE A 161 9.66 -3.63 -0.66
C ILE A 161 10.13 -2.57 -1.65
N PHE A 162 11.17 -1.83 -1.26
CA PHE A 162 11.91 -0.98 -2.18
C PHE A 162 12.95 -1.82 -2.90
N ASN A 163 12.81 -2.00 -4.22
CA ASN A 163 13.79 -2.72 -5.03
C ASN A 163 14.90 -1.82 -5.59
N ASP A 164 14.69 -0.50 -5.59
CA ASP A 164 15.68 0.49 -6.02
C ASP A 164 15.90 1.55 -4.93
N PRO A 165 17.10 1.64 -4.33
CA PRO A 165 17.42 2.61 -3.28
C PRO A 165 17.18 4.08 -3.65
N LYS A 166 17.13 4.44 -4.94
CA LYS A 166 16.88 5.83 -5.37
C LYS A 166 15.51 6.36 -4.93
N PHE A 167 14.56 5.46 -4.64
CA PHE A 167 13.22 5.82 -4.18
C PHE A 167 13.10 5.97 -2.66
N LEU A 168 14.16 5.69 -1.89
CA LEU A 168 14.12 5.90 -0.43
C LEU A 168 13.99 7.38 -0.07
N SER A 169 14.53 8.31 -0.87
CA SER A 169 14.51 9.76 -0.58
C SER A 169 14.88 10.04 0.89
N THR A 170 14.13 10.91 1.57
CA THR A 170 14.23 11.25 2.99
C THR A 170 13.32 10.39 3.89
N ILE A 171 13.00 9.14 3.50
CA ILE A 171 12.09 8.26 4.27
C ILE A 171 12.55 8.03 5.72
N ASN A 172 13.85 8.07 5.99
CA ASN A 172 14.36 7.96 7.37
C ASN A 172 13.97 9.16 8.24
N ASP A 173 13.82 10.35 7.62
CA ASP A 173 13.48 11.60 8.32
C ASP A 173 11.97 11.85 8.30
N THR A 174 11.29 11.56 7.18
CA THR A 174 9.85 11.81 7.02
C THR A 174 8.99 10.66 7.52
N GLY A 175 9.56 9.46 7.62
CA GLY A 175 8.80 8.22 7.73
C GLY A 175 8.01 7.88 6.47
N LEU A 176 7.19 6.84 6.61
CA LEU A 176 6.21 6.40 5.61
C LEU A 176 4.81 6.57 6.22
N THR A 177 3.95 7.33 5.54
CA THR A 177 2.54 7.51 5.95
C THR A 177 1.65 6.64 5.08
N ILE A 178 0.81 5.82 5.71
CA ILE A 178 -0.20 4.99 5.08
C ILE A 178 -1.57 5.59 5.37
N TYR A 179 -2.25 6.07 4.35
CA TYR A 179 -3.59 6.63 4.42
C TYR A 179 -4.64 5.56 4.11
N PHE A 180 -5.76 5.62 4.82
CA PHE A 180 -6.89 4.70 4.63
C PHE A 180 -8.14 5.51 4.36
N SER A 181 -8.85 5.21 3.27
CA SER A 181 -10.11 5.87 2.94
C SER A 181 -11.12 4.90 2.33
N PRO A 182 -12.43 5.18 2.39
CA PRO A 182 -13.43 4.38 1.70
C PRO A 182 -13.15 4.28 0.19
N ALA A 183 -13.52 3.17 -0.45
CA ALA A 183 -13.25 2.93 -1.87
C ALA A 183 -13.85 4.00 -2.82
N THR A 184 -14.83 4.77 -2.36
CA THR A 184 -15.51 5.82 -3.12
C THR A 184 -14.61 7.01 -3.44
N LYS A 185 -13.64 7.35 -2.57
CA LYS A 185 -12.77 8.53 -2.75
C LYS A 185 -11.35 8.30 -2.24
N LYS A 186 -10.37 8.99 -2.85
CA LYS A 186 -9.02 9.11 -2.26
C LYS A 186 -9.09 10.26 -1.25
N SER A 187 -8.81 10.01 0.03
CA SER A 187 -8.69 11.08 1.02
C SER A 187 -7.58 10.81 2.02
N LYS A 188 -6.95 11.89 2.50
CA LYS A 188 -5.90 11.86 3.52
C LYS A 188 -6.47 12.25 4.89
N ASP A 189 -7.74 11.92 5.11
CA ASP A 189 -8.47 12.29 6.34
C ASP A 189 -7.96 11.49 7.54
N PHE A 190 -7.44 10.29 7.29
CA PHE A 190 -6.88 9.40 8.29
C PHE A 190 -5.69 8.62 7.72
N GLY A 191 -4.60 8.57 8.47
CA GLY A 191 -3.44 7.73 8.15
C GLY A 191 -2.59 7.41 9.36
N LEU A 192 -1.66 6.49 9.19
CA LEU A 192 -0.66 6.10 10.18
C LEU A 192 0.71 6.44 9.62
N ARG A 193 1.50 7.23 10.34
CA ARG A 193 2.89 7.55 9.98
C ARG A 193 3.83 6.71 10.82
N PHE A 194 4.66 5.95 10.12
CA PHE A 194 5.67 5.07 10.69
C PHE A 194 7.04 5.72 10.54
N THR A 195 7.70 6.01 11.65
CA THR A 195 9.03 6.64 11.68
C THR A 195 10.03 5.78 12.45
N ARG A 196 11.27 5.74 11.96
CA ARG A 196 12.37 5.02 12.59
C ARG A 196 13.39 6.03 13.07
N LYS A 197 13.66 6.07 14.37
CA LYS A 197 14.59 7.01 14.99
C LYS A 197 15.81 6.26 15.53
N ASN A 198 16.98 6.87 15.41
CA ASN A 198 18.17 6.45 16.13
C ASN A 198 18.23 7.28 17.42
N VAL A 199 18.08 6.62 18.56
CA VAL A 199 18.05 7.26 19.88
C VAL A 199 19.18 6.73 20.75
N THR A 200 19.65 7.54 21.70
CA THR A 200 20.55 7.12 22.77
C THR A 200 19.82 6.26 23.80
N GLY A 201 20.54 5.63 24.73
CA GLY A 201 19.95 4.88 25.83
C GLY A 201 19.01 5.72 26.69
N GLU A 202 19.42 6.93 27.08
CA GLU A 202 18.58 7.84 27.88
C GLU A 202 17.33 8.31 27.13
N GLU A 203 17.46 8.66 25.85
CA GLU A 203 16.32 9.02 25.02
C GLU A 203 15.35 7.84 24.86
N LEU A 204 15.86 6.61 24.71
CA LEU A 204 15.03 5.42 24.65
C LEU A 204 14.27 5.19 25.95
N ILE A 205 14.93 5.32 27.11
CA ILE A 205 14.30 5.21 28.42
C ILE A 205 13.16 6.24 28.53
N ALA A 206 13.44 7.51 28.24
CA ALA A 206 12.45 8.58 28.31
C ALA A 206 11.25 8.35 27.37
N LEU A 207 11.49 7.81 26.16
CA LEU A 207 10.42 7.45 25.22
C LEU A 207 9.58 6.28 25.72
N MET A 208 10.20 5.24 26.28
CA MET A 208 9.49 4.07 26.81
C MET A 208 8.67 4.40 28.06
N GLU A 209 9.23 5.20 28.96
CA GLU A 209 8.50 5.70 30.14
C GLU A 209 7.31 6.57 29.73
N LYS A 210 7.46 7.41 28.69
CA LYS A 210 6.36 8.19 28.12
C LYS A 210 5.26 7.31 27.52
N GLN A 211 5.64 6.17 26.94
CA GLN A 211 4.71 5.16 26.42
C GLN A 211 4.16 4.23 27.51
N LYS A 212 4.44 4.50 28.80
CA LYS A 212 4.03 3.65 29.94
C LYS A 212 4.51 2.20 29.81
N THR A 213 5.58 1.96 29.07
CA THR A 213 6.23 0.65 29.04
C THR A 213 7.16 0.57 30.23
N GLU A 214 6.88 -0.35 31.16
CA GLU A 214 7.71 -0.53 32.34
C GLU A 214 9.05 -1.16 31.95
N LEU A 215 10.12 -0.34 32.00
CA LEU A 215 11.49 -0.83 31.96
C LEU A 215 11.94 -1.15 33.39
N THR A 216 12.47 -2.35 33.60
CA THR A 216 13.15 -2.71 34.85
C THR A 216 14.40 -1.84 35.03
N GLU A 217 14.79 -1.59 36.29
CA GLU A 217 16.00 -0.81 36.57
C GLU A 217 17.27 -1.47 36.00
N GLU A 218 17.31 -2.79 35.92
CA GLU A 218 18.39 -3.53 35.26
C GLU A 218 18.47 -3.24 33.75
N GLN A 219 17.32 -3.15 33.07
CA GLN A 219 17.27 -2.78 31.65
C GLN A 219 17.71 -1.33 31.45
N LYS A 220 17.25 -0.41 32.32
CA LYS A 220 17.71 0.99 32.27
C LYS A 220 19.22 1.08 32.49
N ALA A 221 19.77 0.34 33.44
CA ALA A 221 21.22 0.29 33.68
C ALA A 221 22.00 -0.21 32.46
N LYS A 222 21.52 -1.28 31.80
CA LYS A 222 22.14 -1.79 30.55
C LYS A 222 22.10 -0.78 29.41
N LEU A 223 21.01 -0.02 29.27
CA LEU A 223 20.91 1.05 28.26
C LEU A 223 21.87 2.21 28.56
N ARG A 224 22.17 2.45 29.84
CA ARG A 224 23.12 3.48 30.30
C ARG A 224 24.59 3.06 30.23
N GLU A 225 24.87 1.76 30.27
CA GLU A 225 26.23 1.21 30.22
C GLU A 225 27.01 1.67 29.00
N ASN A 226 26.33 1.87 27.86
CA ASN A 226 26.94 2.39 26.64
C ASN A 226 26.25 3.66 26.14
N PRO A 227 26.63 4.85 26.65
CA PRO A 227 26.02 6.13 26.24
C PRO A 227 26.19 6.47 24.75
N LYS A 228 27.19 5.86 24.08
CA LYS A 228 27.43 6.04 22.64
C LYS A 228 26.61 5.09 21.78
N ALA A 229 26.00 4.05 22.36
CA ALA A 229 25.13 3.14 21.64
C ALA A 229 23.94 3.90 21.07
N ARG A 230 23.55 3.50 19.85
CA ARG A 230 22.37 4.01 19.17
C ARG A 230 21.38 2.87 19.01
N TYR A 231 20.19 3.07 19.54
CA TYR A 231 19.09 2.12 19.49
C TYR A 231 18.09 2.56 18.43
N LEU A 232 17.50 1.58 17.74
CA LEU A 232 16.44 1.82 16.77
C LEU A 232 15.11 1.84 17.49
N PHE A 233 14.45 2.99 17.46
CA PHE A 233 13.10 3.16 17.96
C PHE A 233 12.12 3.24 16.79
N TYR A 234 11.09 2.40 16.82
CA TYR A 234 10.05 2.33 15.80
C TYR A 234 8.77 2.92 16.36
N GLU A 235 8.31 4.01 15.76
CA GLU A 235 7.13 4.74 16.21
C GLU A 235 6.05 4.73 15.12
N ALA A 236 4.81 4.54 15.53
CA ALA A 236 3.63 4.78 14.70
C ALA A 236 2.80 5.91 15.33
N ILE A 237 2.39 6.89 14.53
CA ILE A 237 1.53 7.99 14.96
C ILE A 237 0.31 8.12 14.04
N VAL A 238 -0.84 8.48 14.59
CA VAL A 238 -2.05 8.74 13.81
C VAL A 238 -1.95 10.14 13.20
N VAL A 239 -2.28 10.26 11.92
CA VAL A 239 -2.33 11.50 11.15
C VAL A 239 -3.77 11.78 10.72
N GLY A 240 -4.37 12.83 11.24
CA GLY A 240 -5.74 13.27 10.91
C GLY A 240 -5.81 14.21 9.70
N LYS A 241 -7.04 14.63 9.37
CA LYS A 241 -7.41 15.42 8.18
C LYS A 241 -6.65 16.73 7.99
N LYS A 242 -6.28 17.39 9.09
CA LYS A 242 -5.54 18.66 9.07
C LYS A 242 -4.06 18.50 9.46
N GLY A 243 -3.53 17.28 9.41
CA GLY A 243 -2.19 16.98 9.90
C GLY A 243 -2.11 16.91 11.43
N GLU A 244 -3.25 16.79 12.11
CA GLU A 244 -3.33 16.51 13.54
C GLU A 244 -2.61 15.20 13.83
N ILE A 245 -1.84 15.17 14.92
CA ILE A 245 -1.03 14.02 15.31
C ILE A 245 -1.56 13.49 16.65
N TYR A 246 -1.94 12.22 16.67
CA TYR A 246 -2.33 11.54 17.90
C TYR A 246 -1.39 10.37 18.16
N PRO A 247 -0.78 10.26 19.36
CA PRO A 247 -0.09 9.04 19.72
C PRO A 247 -1.12 7.91 19.85
N PRO A 248 -0.83 6.70 19.33
CA PRO A 248 -1.64 5.55 19.68
C PRO A 248 -1.50 5.35 21.20
N HIS A 249 -2.63 5.19 21.88
CA HIS A 249 -2.62 4.69 23.25
C HIS A 249 -2.67 3.16 23.20
N ASP A 250 -2.35 2.51 24.30
CA ASP A 250 -2.58 1.08 24.43
C ASP A 250 -4.06 0.84 24.68
N GLN A 251 -4.62 -0.16 24.01
CA GLN A 251 -5.96 -0.63 24.25
C GLN A 251 -5.92 -2.13 24.50
N GLU A 252 -6.56 -2.57 25.57
CA GLU A 252 -6.65 -3.98 25.92
C GLU A 252 -7.30 -4.79 24.78
N GLY A 253 -6.67 -5.92 24.43
CA GLY A 253 -7.14 -6.80 23.36
C GLY A 253 -6.88 -6.31 21.92
N VAL A 254 -6.32 -5.11 21.73
CA VAL A 254 -5.96 -4.59 20.41
C VAL A 254 -4.46 -4.38 20.33
N ALA A 255 -3.81 -5.13 19.44
CA ALA A 255 -2.38 -4.95 19.21
C ALA A 255 -2.13 -3.56 18.58
N PRO A 256 -1.18 -2.75 19.09
CA PRO A 256 -0.92 -1.44 18.52
C PRO A 256 -0.32 -1.54 17.11
N PRO A 257 -0.42 -0.48 16.29
CA PRO A 257 0.25 -0.41 15.02
C PRO A 257 1.76 -0.57 15.22
N ALA A 258 2.37 -1.42 14.41
CA ALA A 258 3.79 -1.73 14.51
C ALA A 258 4.40 -1.83 13.12
N PHE A 259 5.70 -1.58 13.03
CA PHE A 259 6.43 -1.83 11.79
C PHE A 259 7.88 -2.21 12.07
N ARG A 260 8.48 -2.93 11.12
CA ARG A 260 9.91 -3.22 11.09
C ARG A 260 10.47 -2.99 9.70
N VAL A 261 11.78 -2.81 9.67
CA VAL A 261 12.55 -2.60 8.45
C VAL A 261 13.70 -3.58 8.42
N GLY A 262 13.73 -4.43 7.40
CA GLY A 262 14.83 -5.34 7.12
C GLY A 262 15.47 -5.07 5.76
N ARG A 263 16.41 -5.93 5.43
CA ARG A 263 17.16 -5.89 4.17
C ARG A 263 17.31 -7.30 3.63
N SER A 264 17.08 -7.45 2.33
CA SER A 264 17.38 -8.68 1.60
C SER A 264 18.08 -8.30 0.30
N GLY A 265 19.37 -8.60 0.21
CA GLY A 265 20.23 -8.13 -0.88
C GLY A 265 20.24 -6.59 -0.99
N LYS A 266 19.82 -6.06 -2.14
CA LYS A 266 19.70 -4.62 -2.41
C LYS A 266 18.35 -4.04 -2.01
N SER A 267 17.37 -4.89 -1.71
CA SER A 267 16.02 -4.47 -1.39
C SER A 267 15.87 -4.10 0.08
N ILE A 268 15.07 -3.08 0.36
CA ILE A 268 14.68 -2.70 1.72
C ILE A 268 13.24 -3.15 1.93
N ILE A 269 13.02 -3.96 2.96
CA ILE A 269 11.71 -4.55 3.26
C ILE A 269 11.11 -3.80 4.43
N TYR A 270 9.89 -3.31 4.27
CA TYR A 270 9.06 -2.78 5.34
C TYR A 270 7.87 -3.70 5.55
N GLU A 271 7.61 -4.02 6.81
CA GLU A 271 6.42 -4.76 7.22
C GLU A 271 5.64 -3.92 8.21
N PHE A 272 4.32 -3.88 8.03
CA PHE A 272 3.42 -3.12 8.87
C PHE A 272 2.30 -4.00 9.40
N ARG A 273 1.93 -3.76 10.66
CA ARG A 273 0.68 -4.22 11.27
C ARG A 273 -0.19 -3.00 11.56
N VAL A 274 -1.43 -3.06 11.09
CA VAL A 274 -2.41 -1.99 11.20
C VAL A 274 -3.71 -2.55 11.76
N PRO A 275 -4.21 -2.08 12.91
CA PRO A 275 -5.41 -2.65 13.52
C PRO A 275 -6.68 -2.33 12.71
N LEU A 276 -7.54 -3.34 12.54
CA LEU A 276 -8.85 -3.20 11.88
C LEU A 276 -9.95 -2.66 12.81
N ALA A 277 -9.65 -2.53 14.11
CA ALA A 277 -10.59 -2.04 15.11
C ALA A 277 -11.27 -0.71 14.70
N PRO A 278 -12.52 -0.46 15.10
CA PRO A 278 -13.20 0.82 14.86
C PRO A 278 -12.45 1.99 15.51
N GLN A 279 -12.38 3.13 14.82
CA GLN A 279 -11.75 4.36 15.35
C GLN A 279 -12.38 4.86 16.66
N SER A 280 -13.68 4.63 16.82
CA SER A 280 -14.42 4.97 18.04
C SER A 280 -13.95 4.19 19.25
N THR A 281 -13.42 2.98 19.03
CA THR A 281 -12.87 2.13 20.10
C THR A 281 -11.38 2.37 20.22
N TYR A 282 -10.66 2.39 19.10
CA TYR A 282 -9.22 2.51 19.03
C TYR A 282 -8.80 3.61 18.05
N VAL A 283 -8.16 4.68 18.53
CA VAL A 283 -7.82 5.85 17.69
C VAL A 283 -6.95 5.50 16.47
N ALA A 284 -6.12 4.46 16.57
CA ALA A 284 -5.26 4.01 15.48
C ALA A 284 -5.85 2.85 14.66
N GLY A 285 -7.07 2.41 14.99
CA GLY A 285 -7.82 1.44 14.21
C GLY A 285 -8.35 2.05 12.93
N ILE A 286 -8.36 1.28 11.83
CA ILE A 286 -8.83 1.80 10.53
C ILE A 286 -10.34 1.68 10.34
N GLY A 287 -11.03 0.89 11.18
CA GLY A 287 -12.48 0.72 11.16
C GLY A 287 -13.05 -0.01 9.94
N PHE A 288 -12.23 -0.80 9.25
CA PHE A 288 -12.65 -1.64 8.13
C PHE A 288 -12.80 -3.09 8.56
N GLN A 289 -13.79 -3.78 8.01
CA GLN A 289 -14.08 -5.19 8.28
C GLN A 289 -13.74 -6.08 7.08
N PRO A 290 -13.50 -7.38 7.30
CA PRO A 290 -13.44 -8.37 6.22
C PRO A 290 -14.61 -8.23 5.23
N GLY A 291 -14.31 -8.35 3.93
CA GLY A 291 -15.28 -8.16 2.86
C GLY A 291 -15.47 -6.72 2.35
N GLN A 292 -14.91 -5.72 3.04
CA GLN A 292 -15.03 -4.33 2.63
C GLN A 292 -13.94 -3.90 1.65
N ASP A 293 -14.30 -2.95 0.78
CA ASP A 293 -13.39 -2.28 -0.13
C ASP A 293 -12.92 -0.95 0.47
N LEU A 294 -11.61 -0.70 0.39
CA LEU A 294 -10.98 0.55 0.79
C LEU A 294 -9.91 0.98 -0.21
N ARG A 295 -9.39 2.18 -0.02
CA ARG A 295 -8.20 2.68 -0.70
C ARG A 295 -7.07 2.87 0.30
N VAL A 296 -5.89 2.40 -0.08
CA VAL A 296 -4.66 2.57 0.69
C VAL A 296 -3.73 3.51 -0.08
N GLY A 297 -3.33 4.59 0.56
CA GLY A 297 -2.43 5.59 0.00
C GLY A 297 -1.07 5.55 0.69
N PHE A 298 0.01 5.43 -0.06
CA PHE A 298 1.37 5.47 0.47
C PHE A 298 2.00 6.83 0.20
N GLU A 299 2.68 7.40 1.20
CA GLU A 299 3.39 8.67 1.07
C GLU A 299 4.70 8.66 1.86
N TRP A 300 5.80 9.06 1.23
CA TRP A 300 7.10 9.21 1.88
C TRP A 300 8.00 10.21 1.13
N GLY A 301 9.10 10.60 1.79
CA GLY A 301 10.07 11.52 1.23
C GLY A 301 9.60 12.98 1.20
N GLY A 302 10.39 13.82 0.53
CA GLY A 302 10.17 15.27 0.48
C GLY A 302 10.87 16.01 1.61
N MET A 303 10.62 17.32 1.70
CA MET A 303 11.19 18.15 2.77
C MET A 303 10.40 18.00 4.06
N THR A 304 11.09 17.79 5.18
CA THR A 304 10.53 17.91 6.52
C THR A 304 10.14 19.37 6.82
N GLN A 305 9.39 19.60 7.90
CA GLN A 305 9.03 20.97 8.29
C GLN A 305 10.27 21.79 8.68
N GLU A 306 11.24 21.16 9.34
CA GLU A 306 12.53 21.74 9.72
C GLU A 306 13.33 22.12 8.48
N MET A 307 13.40 21.21 7.49
CA MET A 307 14.08 21.49 6.21
C MET A 307 13.42 22.66 5.47
N ARG A 308 12.08 22.73 5.44
CA ARG A 308 11.37 23.85 4.82
C ARG A 308 11.63 25.17 5.55
N LYS A 309 11.59 25.16 6.89
CA LYS A 309 11.90 26.35 7.71
C LYS A 309 13.32 26.83 7.46
N ALA A 310 14.30 25.93 7.47
CA ALA A 310 15.70 26.26 7.20
C ALA A 310 15.90 26.78 5.76
N MET A 311 15.20 26.21 4.78
CA MET A 311 15.23 26.69 3.40
C MET A 311 14.64 28.10 3.27
N MET A 312 13.49 28.37 3.89
CA MET A 312 12.88 29.70 3.91
C MET A 312 13.77 30.74 4.61
N ALA A 313 14.40 30.37 5.73
CA ALA A 313 15.35 31.25 6.43
C ALA A 313 16.53 31.65 5.53
N ARG A 314 17.14 30.68 4.83
CA ARG A 314 18.23 30.94 3.88
C ARG A 314 17.79 31.83 2.70
N MET A 315 16.59 31.61 2.17
CA MET A 315 16.05 32.45 1.10
C MET A 315 15.83 33.89 1.57
N ALA A 316 15.36 34.08 2.81
CA ALA A 316 15.20 35.41 3.39
C ALA A 316 16.55 36.14 3.55
N GLU A 317 17.59 35.44 4.02
CA GLU A 317 18.95 35.99 4.19
C GLU A 317 19.62 36.37 2.86
N GLN A 318 19.44 35.56 1.82
CA GLN A 318 19.97 35.89 0.48
C GLN A 318 19.24 37.08 -0.15
N GLY A 319 17.92 37.18 0.07
CA GLY A 319 17.13 38.31 -0.40
C GLY A 319 17.52 39.65 0.26
N THR A 320 17.96 39.64 1.53
CA THR A 320 18.44 40.85 2.21
C THR A 320 19.84 41.25 1.76
N GLN A 321 20.73 40.28 1.50
CA GLN A 321 22.08 40.56 1.00
C GLN A 321 22.08 41.17 -0.41
N ALA A 322 21.19 40.71 -1.31
CA ALA A 322 21.03 41.28 -2.65
C ALA A 322 20.58 42.75 -2.60
N ARG A 323 19.67 43.11 -1.67
CA ARG A 323 19.23 44.50 -1.46
C ARG A 323 20.30 45.41 -0.87
N ALA A 324 21.17 44.88 0.01
CA ALA A 324 22.27 45.63 0.59
C ALA A 324 23.44 45.87 -0.40
N THR A 325 23.57 45.02 -1.43
CA THR A 325 24.55 45.23 -2.51
C THR A 325 24.03 46.16 -3.60
N GLU A 326 22.72 46.20 -3.87
CA GLU A 326 22.12 47.21 -4.77
C GLU A 326 22.23 48.64 -4.21
N THR A 327 22.08 48.82 -2.89
CA THR A 327 22.24 50.15 -2.25
C THR A 327 23.69 50.62 -2.15
N SER A 328 24.67 49.77 -2.49
CA SER A 328 26.09 50.16 -2.59
C SER A 328 26.55 50.42 -4.02
N LEU A 329 25.75 50.08 -5.05
CA LEU A 329 26.11 50.33 -6.45
C LEU A 329 25.57 51.66 -6.99
N GLU A 330 24.76 52.38 -6.21
CA GLU A 330 24.24 53.71 -6.57
C GLU A 330 25.24 54.85 -6.26
N ARG A 331 26.53 54.53 -6.10
CA ARG A 331 27.60 55.52 -5.87
C ARG A 331 28.80 55.35 -6.81
N THR A 332 28.61 54.86 -8.03
CA THR A 332 29.57 55.10 -9.14
C THR A 332 28.88 54.77 -10.46
N ILE A 333 28.27 55.76 -11.14
CA ILE A 333 28.16 55.88 -12.61
C ILE A 333 27.49 57.25 -12.84
N SER A 334 28.34 58.26 -12.88
CA SER A 334 28.08 59.51 -13.60
C SER A 334 29.22 59.58 -14.61
N GLY A 335 28.96 59.24 -15.87
CA GLY A 335 29.98 59.28 -16.91
C GLY A 335 29.63 58.45 -18.14
N GLU A 336 29.11 59.16 -19.14
CA GLU A 336 29.21 58.90 -20.58
C GLU A 336 28.35 57.82 -21.24
N GLU A 337 27.70 58.31 -22.29
CA GLU A 337 26.85 57.66 -23.26
C GLU A 337 27.73 56.80 -24.17
N ASP A 338 27.45 55.49 -24.26
CA ASP A 338 27.90 54.71 -25.40
C ASP A 338 26.83 53.69 -25.79
N GLU A 339 26.28 53.90 -26.99
CA GLU A 339 25.39 52.98 -27.69
C GLU A 339 26.18 51.74 -28.12
N GLY A 340 25.94 50.60 -27.48
CA GLY A 340 26.58 49.36 -27.89
C GLY A 340 25.99 48.16 -27.17
N GLY A 341 24.97 47.55 -27.77
CA GLY A 341 24.22 46.45 -27.17
C GLY A 341 25.09 45.25 -26.79
N LEU A 342 24.96 44.77 -25.55
CA LEU A 342 25.44 43.46 -25.13
C LEU A 342 24.56 42.87 -24.02
N ALA A 343 23.97 41.73 -24.36
CA ALA A 343 23.64 40.59 -23.52
C ALA A 343 23.32 40.85 -22.03
N MET A 344 22.03 40.67 -21.70
CA MET A 344 21.51 40.28 -20.38
C MET A 344 22.11 38.92 -19.93
N GLY A 345 23.39 38.93 -19.58
CA GLY A 345 24.16 37.77 -19.17
C GLY A 345 24.26 37.67 -17.64
N GLY A 346 23.70 36.58 -17.11
CA GLY A 346 24.40 35.82 -16.08
C GLY A 346 24.44 36.38 -14.67
N GLY A 347 23.28 36.72 -14.09
CA GLY A 347 23.13 36.70 -12.64
C GLY A 347 23.31 35.25 -12.17
N GLY A 348 24.50 34.94 -11.62
CA GLY A 348 24.92 33.63 -11.14
C GLY A 348 23.98 33.07 -10.09
N GLY A 349 22.90 32.44 -10.53
CA GLY A 349 22.00 31.67 -9.70
C GLY A 349 22.77 30.49 -9.13
N VAL A 350 23.12 30.56 -7.85
CA VAL A 350 23.66 29.42 -7.10
C VAL A 350 22.75 28.22 -7.40
N PRO A 351 23.28 27.09 -7.89
CA PRO A 351 22.45 25.95 -8.25
C PRO A 351 21.66 25.53 -7.01
N LEU A 352 20.35 25.76 -7.04
CA LEU A 352 19.42 25.30 -6.02
C LEU A 352 19.64 23.79 -5.89
N ARG A 353 20.24 23.36 -4.78
CA ARG A 353 20.36 21.93 -4.44
C ARG A 353 18.98 21.31 -4.63
N SER A 354 18.93 20.25 -5.44
CA SER A 354 17.70 19.55 -5.78
C SER A 354 16.92 19.23 -4.49
N THR A 355 15.68 19.73 -4.40
CA THR A 355 14.81 19.44 -3.26
C THR A 355 14.54 17.94 -3.21
N PRO A 356 14.51 17.33 -2.01
CA PRO A 356 14.20 15.92 -1.89
C PRO A 356 12.86 15.59 -2.55
N LYS A 357 12.84 14.54 -3.37
CA LYS A 357 11.63 14.10 -4.07
C LYS A 357 10.64 13.50 -3.07
N LYS A 358 9.37 13.89 -3.19
CA LYS A 358 8.25 13.26 -2.48
C LYS A 358 7.61 12.23 -3.39
N TYR A 359 7.29 11.06 -2.84
CA TYR A 359 6.67 9.97 -3.57
C TYR A 359 5.31 9.64 -2.96
N SER A 360 4.34 9.28 -3.81
CA SER A 360 3.06 8.76 -3.36
C SER A 360 2.35 7.96 -4.44
N PHE A 361 1.62 6.92 -4.04
CA PHE A 361 0.68 6.23 -4.91
C PHE A 361 -0.52 5.68 -4.12
N TRP A 362 -1.56 5.25 -4.82
CA TRP A 362 -2.80 4.73 -4.24
C TRP A 362 -3.15 3.40 -4.85
N VAL A 363 -3.69 2.50 -4.02
CA VAL A 363 -4.19 1.20 -4.44
C VAL A 363 -5.63 1.02 -3.96
N ASP A 364 -6.45 0.35 -4.77
CA ASP A 364 -7.74 -0.14 -4.32
C ASP A 364 -7.53 -1.52 -3.72
N LEU A 365 -7.99 -1.68 -2.48
CA LEU A 365 -7.81 -2.87 -1.68
C LEU A 365 -9.17 -3.43 -1.27
N LYS A 366 -9.37 -4.72 -1.49
CA LYS A 366 -10.49 -5.48 -0.94
C LYS A 366 -9.96 -6.36 0.18
N ILE A 367 -10.53 -6.24 1.38
CA ILE A 367 -10.23 -7.17 2.46
C ILE A 367 -11.02 -8.45 2.17
N SER A 368 -10.34 -9.59 2.02
CA SER A 368 -11.04 -10.85 1.74
C SER A 368 -11.99 -11.21 2.90
N GLN A 369 -12.96 -12.08 2.62
CA GLN A 369 -13.79 -12.63 3.69
C GLN A 369 -12.95 -13.59 4.54
N ASN A 370 -13.29 -13.73 5.82
CA ASN A 370 -12.66 -14.77 6.64
C ASN A 370 -12.96 -16.13 6.02
N GLN A 371 -11.94 -16.96 5.82
CA GLN A 371 -12.15 -18.37 5.51
C GLN A 371 -12.56 -19.04 6.82
N GLN A 372 -13.88 -19.18 7.03
CA GLN A 372 -14.45 -19.99 8.11
C GLN A 372 -14.29 -21.47 7.82
#